data_AF-A0A843GW73-F1
#
_entry.id   AF-A0A843GW73-F1
#
_cell.length_a   1.000
_cell.length_b   1.000
_cell.length_c   1.000
_cell.angle_alpha   90.00
_cell.angle_beta   90.00
_cell.angle_gamma   90.00
#
_symmetry.space_group_name_H-M   'P 1'
#
loop_
_entity.id
_entity.type
_entity.pdbx_description
1 polymer ?
#
loop_
_entity_poly.entity_id
_entity_poly.type
_entity_poly.pdbx_seq_one_letter_code
_entity_poly.pdbx_strand_id
1 'polypeptide(L)'
;MRNLNAFANQCMTELNSIGVPYRQAEFVINSRAVKRWGQCSLKRDGSFIIQISSVLLDENNSEYGLKQTIIHELIHTCPGCMNHGKTWKKYASMCDKIGYSISRCNSEESLGISNNSIKERKVKHLVKCKDCGHEYKHYRMCGVIERPNLYRCGVCNGNHLEVIF
;
A
#
# COMPACT_ATOMS: atom_id res chain seq x y z
N MET A 1 1.70 -17.49 10.58
CA MET A 1 2.14 -16.22 9.95
C MET A 1 3.58 -16.39 9.52
N ARG A 2 3.88 -16.09 8.26
CA ARG A 2 5.22 -16.24 7.68
C ARG A 2 6.27 -15.39 8.41
N ASN A 3 7.52 -15.87 8.41
CA ASN A 3 8.64 -15.15 9.00
C ASN A 3 9.16 -14.08 8.03
N LEU A 4 8.88 -12.80 8.33
CA LEU A 4 9.28 -11.68 7.47
C LEU A 4 10.79 -11.63 7.19
N ASN A 5 11.63 -11.85 8.20
CA ASN A 5 13.08 -11.78 8.04
C ASN A 5 13.61 -12.90 7.13
N ALA A 6 13.03 -14.10 7.20
CA ALA A 6 13.40 -15.19 6.32
C ALA A 6 13.09 -14.86 4.84
N PHE A 7 11.91 -14.31 4.56
CA PHE A 7 11.54 -13.88 3.20
C PHE A 7 12.36 -12.68 2.72
N ALA A 8 12.66 -11.71 3.60
CA ALA A 8 13.53 -10.59 3.29
C ALA A 8 14.94 -11.06 2.84
N ASN A 9 15.53 -11.99 3.59
CA ASN A 9 16.83 -12.57 3.24
C ASN A 9 16.81 -13.32 1.90
N GLN A 10 15.72 -14.03 1.59
CA GLN A 10 15.53 -14.66 0.28
C GLN A 10 15.48 -13.62 -0.83
N CYS A 11 14.67 -12.57 -0.70
CA CYS A 11 14.58 -11.49 -1.68
C CYS A 11 15.93 -10.77 -1.88
N MET A 12 16.69 -10.53 -0.81
CA MET A 12 18.03 -9.95 -0.89
C MET A 12 19.00 -10.85 -1.66
N THR A 13 18.91 -12.17 -1.46
CA THR A 13 19.68 -13.16 -2.23
C THR A 13 19.27 -13.16 -3.71
N GLU A 14 17.97 -13.10 -4.00
CA GLU A 14 17.44 -13.03 -5.37
C GLU A 14 17.92 -11.73 -6.06
N LEU A 15 17.88 -10.57 -5.38
CA LEU A 15 18.39 -9.29 -5.92
C LEU A 15 19.90 -9.31 -6.17
N ASN A 16 20.67 -9.92 -5.25
CA ASN A 16 22.12 -10.11 -5.44
C ASN A 16 22.39 -10.90 -6.72
N SER A 17 21.61 -11.95 -7.01
CA SER A 17 21.79 -12.80 -8.20
C SER A 17 21.65 -12.06 -9.53
N ILE A 18 20.91 -10.94 -9.55
CA ILE A 18 20.70 -10.10 -10.75
C ILE A 18 21.47 -8.78 -10.71
N GLY A 19 22.30 -8.55 -9.69
CA GLY A 19 23.12 -7.34 -9.55
C GLY A 19 22.30 -6.07 -9.28
N VAL A 20 21.11 -6.19 -8.68
CA VAL A 20 20.35 -5.03 -8.20
C VAL A 20 20.87 -4.68 -6.81
N PRO A 21 21.46 -3.48 -6.61
CA PRO A 21 21.93 -3.08 -5.29
C PRO A 21 20.74 -2.84 -4.35
N TYR A 22 21.00 -2.77 -3.06
CA TYR A 22 20.08 -2.25 -2.05
C TYR A 22 20.92 -1.76 -0.86
N ARG A 23 20.31 -1.00 0.05
CA ARG A 23 20.91 -0.65 1.35
C ARG A 23 20.24 -1.47 2.43
N GLN A 24 20.97 -1.71 3.52
CA GLN A 24 20.42 -2.42 4.67
C GLN A 24 19.24 -1.66 5.26
N ALA A 25 18.20 -2.41 5.65
CA ALA A 25 16.97 -1.87 6.21
C ALA A 25 16.48 -2.75 7.37
N GLU A 26 15.86 -2.11 8.36
CA GLU A 26 15.09 -2.80 9.39
C GLU A 26 13.73 -3.22 8.82
N PHE A 27 13.36 -4.50 8.97
CA PHE A 27 12.07 -5.01 8.52
C PHE A 27 11.07 -5.11 9.66
N VAL A 28 9.90 -4.50 9.51
CA VAL A 28 8.87 -4.42 10.55
C VAL A 28 7.51 -4.84 10.02
N ILE A 29 6.76 -5.61 10.81
CA ILE A 29 5.38 -5.99 10.48
C ILE A 29 4.43 -4.87 10.87
N ASN A 30 3.59 -4.42 9.94
CA ASN A 30 2.54 -3.43 10.19
C ASN A 30 1.14 -4.06 10.13
N SER A 31 0.55 -4.29 11.30
CA SER A 31 -0.80 -4.87 11.43
C SER A 31 -1.94 -3.87 11.25
N ARG A 32 -1.63 -2.58 11.14
CA ARG A 32 -2.58 -1.46 11.02
C ARG A 32 -2.70 -0.94 9.60
N ALA A 33 -1.82 -1.36 8.69
CA ALA A 33 -1.87 -0.96 7.29
C ALA A 33 -3.13 -1.51 6.61
N VAL A 34 -3.93 -0.61 6.03
CA VAL A 34 -5.21 -0.93 5.37
C VAL A 34 -5.29 -0.45 3.92
N LYS A 35 -4.29 0.31 3.45
CA LYS A 35 -4.27 0.91 2.10
C LYS A 35 -2.98 0.64 1.32
N ARG A 36 -2.01 0.00 1.97
CA ARG A 36 -0.67 -0.20 1.43
C ARG A 36 -0.14 -1.53 1.90
N TRP A 37 0.61 -2.15 1.02
CA TRP A 37 1.18 -3.48 1.21
C TRP A 37 2.58 -3.41 1.81
N GLY A 38 3.35 -2.41 1.39
CA GLY A 38 4.67 -2.08 1.92
C GLY A 38 4.84 -0.57 2.15
N GLN A 39 5.89 -0.21 2.87
CA GLN A 39 6.45 1.14 2.88
C GLN A 39 7.93 1.10 3.26
N CYS A 40 8.78 1.63 2.40
CA CYS A 40 10.14 2.05 2.71
C CYS A 40 10.17 3.49 3.25
N SER A 41 11.01 3.77 4.24
CA SER A 41 11.24 5.11 4.77
C SER A 41 12.69 5.29 5.20
N LEU A 42 13.25 6.47 4.91
CA LEU A 42 14.58 6.89 5.37
C LEU A 42 14.44 7.60 6.71
N LYS A 43 15.08 7.07 7.76
CA LYS A 43 15.14 7.69 9.08
C LYS A 43 16.12 8.88 9.06
N ARG A 44 16.03 9.74 10.08
CA ARG A 44 16.89 10.93 10.21
C ARG A 44 18.37 10.58 10.37
N ASP A 45 18.67 9.40 10.90
CA ASP A 45 20.03 8.86 11.06
C ASP A 45 20.60 8.23 9.77
N GLY A 46 19.84 8.26 8.67
CA GLY A 46 20.25 7.70 7.38
C GLY A 46 19.97 6.21 7.21
N SER A 47 19.43 5.54 8.22
CA SER A 47 19.01 4.13 8.13
C SER A 47 17.64 3.98 7.46
N PHE A 48 17.40 2.84 6.82
CA PHE A 48 16.10 2.52 6.22
C PHE A 48 15.25 1.64 7.13
N ILE A 49 13.94 1.85 7.09
CA ILE A 49 12.93 0.95 7.64
C ILE A 49 11.97 0.55 6.53
N ILE A 50 11.70 -0.75 6.41
CA ILE A 50 10.72 -1.32 5.51
C ILE A 50 9.62 -1.95 6.35
N GLN A 51 8.41 -1.40 6.23
CA GLN A 51 7.21 -1.93 6.86
C GLN A 51 6.43 -2.79 5.87
N ILE A 52 6.08 -4.01 6.24
CA ILE A 52 5.26 -4.91 5.43
C ILE A 52 3.93 -5.16 6.14
N SER A 53 2.82 -5.06 5.40
CA SER A 53 1.49 -5.34 5.92
C SER A 53 1.41 -6.78 6.41
N SER A 54 0.85 -6.99 7.61
CA SER A 54 0.68 -8.34 8.17
C SER A 54 -0.21 -9.23 7.28
N VAL A 55 -1.05 -8.64 6.43
CA VAL A 55 -1.90 -9.36 5.46
C VAL A 55 -1.04 -10.22 4.53
N LEU A 56 0.08 -9.71 4.01
CA LEU A 56 0.94 -10.47 3.10
C LEU A 56 1.65 -11.65 3.78
N LEU A 57 1.77 -11.60 5.11
CA LEU A 57 2.40 -12.65 5.92
C LEU A 57 1.40 -13.75 6.34
N ASP A 58 0.12 -13.59 6.02
CA ASP A 58 -0.87 -14.65 6.18
C ASP A 58 -0.54 -15.83 5.25
N GLU A 59 -0.59 -17.05 5.79
CA GLU A 59 -0.25 -18.27 5.06
C GLU A 59 -1.24 -18.57 3.92
N ASN A 60 -2.47 -18.04 4.01
CA ASN A 60 -3.49 -18.18 2.97
C ASN A 60 -3.25 -17.27 1.76
N ASN A 61 -2.35 -16.28 1.87
CA ASN A 61 -2.03 -15.36 0.77
C ASN A 61 -0.79 -15.81 0.01
N SER A 62 -0.56 -15.28 -1.18
CA SER A 62 0.57 -15.71 -2.01
C SER A 62 1.94 -15.30 -1.45
N GLU A 63 2.90 -16.23 -1.43
CA GLU A 63 4.31 -15.92 -1.20
C GLU A 63 4.88 -14.98 -2.25
N TYR A 64 4.42 -15.13 -3.50
CA TYR A 64 4.80 -14.25 -4.59
C TYR A 64 4.43 -12.80 -4.29
N GLY A 65 3.21 -12.53 -3.80
CA GLY A 65 2.79 -11.18 -3.43
C GLY A 65 3.62 -10.58 -2.29
N LEU A 66 3.98 -11.40 -1.29
CA LEU A 66 4.87 -11.00 -0.21
C LEU A 66 6.26 -10.62 -0.74
N LYS A 67 6.90 -11.51 -1.51
CA LYS A 67 8.24 -11.27 -2.06
C LYS A 67 8.26 -10.10 -3.04
N GLN A 68 7.25 -10.00 -3.91
CA GLN A 68 7.10 -8.88 -4.84
C GLN A 68 7.04 -7.55 -4.10
N THR A 69 6.29 -7.48 -3.00
CA THR A 69 6.20 -6.27 -2.16
C THR A 69 7.53 -5.98 -1.47
N ILE A 70 8.19 -6.98 -0.87
CA ILE A 70 9.50 -6.81 -0.24
C ILE A 70 10.53 -6.27 -1.24
N ILE A 71 10.59 -6.83 -2.45
CA ILE A 71 11.50 -6.40 -3.51
C ILE A 71 11.21 -4.96 -3.93
N HIS A 72 9.94 -4.58 -4.10
CA HIS A 72 9.55 -3.20 -4.40
C HIS A 72 10.12 -2.22 -3.36
N GLU A 73 9.95 -2.53 -2.07
CA GLU A 73 10.43 -1.66 -0.98
C GLU A 73 11.96 -1.66 -0.84
N LEU A 74 12.62 -2.80 -1.13
CA LEU A 74 14.09 -2.87 -1.18
C LEU A 74 14.66 -1.98 -2.29
N ILE A 75 14.05 -1.93 -3.47
CA ILE A 75 14.50 -1.06 -4.57
C ILE A 75 14.42 0.42 -4.16
N HIS A 76 13.47 0.81 -3.30
CA HIS A 76 13.43 2.18 -2.77
C HIS A 76 14.66 2.56 -1.94
N THR A 77 15.38 1.58 -1.39
CA THR A 77 16.64 1.83 -0.66
C THR A 77 17.83 2.11 -1.59
N CYS A 78 17.72 1.83 -2.88
CA CYS A 78 18.77 2.11 -3.86
C CYS A 78 19.02 3.63 -3.96
N PRO A 79 20.28 4.06 -4.17
CA PRO A 79 20.57 5.48 -4.41
C PRO A 79 19.71 6.05 -5.55
N GLY A 80 19.05 7.18 -5.29
CA GLY A 80 18.19 7.85 -6.26
C GLY A 80 16.86 7.15 -6.58
N CYS A 81 16.45 6.16 -5.78
CA CYS A 81 15.25 5.36 -6.02
C CYS A 81 14.12 5.61 -4.99
N MET A 82 14.21 6.67 -4.18
CA MET A 82 13.13 7.07 -3.25
C MET A 82 11.81 7.44 -3.95
N ASN A 83 11.86 7.67 -5.26
CA ASN A 83 10.70 7.81 -6.12
C ASN A 83 10.75 6.75 -7.23
N HIS A 84 9.63 6.56 -7.93
CA HIS A 84 9.54 5.66 -9.10
C HIS A 84 10.15 6.27 -10.38
N GLY A 85 11.29 6.95 -10.24
CA GLY A 85 12.04 7.59 -11.33
C GLY A 85 12.77 6.60 -12.25
N LYS A 86 13.62 7.11 -13.16
CA LYS A 86 14.32 6.30 -14.18
C LYS A 86 15.15 5.16 -13.57
N THR A 87 15.92 5.46 -12.51
CA THR A 87 16.78 4.48 -11.85
C THR A 87 15.96 3.38 -11.16
N TRP A 88 14.89 3.76 -10.46
CA TRP A 88 13.97 2.78 -9.85
C TRP A 88 13.35 1.87 -10.90
N LYS A 89 12.85 2.43 -12.02
CA LYS A 89 12.25 1.65 -13.12
C LYS A 89 13.23 0.67 -13.75
N LYS A 90 14.50 1.07 -13.90
CA LYS A 90 15.57 0.19 -14.39
C LYS A 90 15.70 -1.03 -13.48
N TYR A 91 15.86 -0.84 -12.17
CA TYR A 91 15.99 -1.96 -11.24
C TYR A 91 14.71 -2.81 -11.13
N ALA A 92 13.54 -2.17 -11.17
CA ALA A 92 12.26 -2.88 -11.23
C ALA A 92 12.18 -3.81 -12.46
N SER A 93 12.54 -3.33 -13.65
CA SER A 93 12.57 -4.18 -14.87
C SER A 93 13.60 -5.31 -14.82
N MET A 94 14.68 -5.16 -14.05
CA MET A 94 15.67 -6.23 -13.90
C MET A 94 15.10 -7.43 -13.13
N CYS A 95 14.05 -7.21 -12.31
CA CYS A 95 13.42 -8.26 -11.51
C CYS A 95 12.62 -9.27 -12.35
N ASP A 96 12.33 -8.98 -13.62
CA ASP A 96 11.74 -9.98 -14.53
C ASP A 96 12.63 -11.22 -14.68
N LYS A 97 13.96 -11.06 -14.54
CA LYS A 97 14.94 -12.16 -14.58
C LYS A 97 14.81 -13.17 -13.43
N ILE A 98 14.22 -12.74 -12.31
CA ILE A 98 13.93 -13.58 -11.13
C ILE A 98 12.42 -13.80 -10.97
N GLY A 99 11.64 -13.53 -12.03
CA GLY A 99 10.22 -13.85 -12.10
C GLY A 99 9.28 -12.84 -11.43
N TYR A 100 9.74 -11.63 -11.08
CA TYR A 100 8.86 -10.59 -10.51
C TYR A 100 8.69 -9.39 -11.44
N SER A 101 7.46 -9.15 -11.84
CA SER A 101 7.08 -7.95 -12.58
C SER A 101 6.77 -6.80 -11.61
N ILE A 102 7.84 -6.11 -11.19
CA ILE A 102 7.75 -5.02 -10.21
C ILE A 102 7.13 -3.77 -10.85
N SER A 103 5.94 -3.39 -10.35
CA SER A 103 5.20 -2.22 -10.83
C SER A 103 5.12 -1.13 -9.76
N ARG A 104 4.63 0.06 -10.15
CA ARG A 104 4.45 1.20 -9.21
C ARG A 104 3.32 0.97 -8.21
N CYS A 105 2.25 0.33 -8.66
CA CYS A 105 1.03 0.12 -7.90
C CYS A 105 0.52 -1.29 -8.20
N ASN A 106 0.29 -2.07 -7.15
CA ASN A 106 -0.25 -3.41 -7.28
C ASN A 106 -1.67 -3.46 -6.70
N SER A 107 -2.54 -4.20 -7.36
CA SER A 107 -3.87 -4.54 -6.83
C SER A 107 -3.80 -5.79 -5.94
N GLU A 108 -4.84 -5.98 -5.13
CA GLU A 108 -5.05 -7.16 -4.30
C GLU A 108 -4.92 -8.46 -5.11
N GLU A 109 -5.54 -8.49 -6.29
CA GLU A 109 -5.54 -9.66 -7.18
C GLU A 109 -4.14 -9.95 -7.70
N SER A 110 -3.40 -8.92 -8.12
CA SER A 110 -2.04 -9.08 -8.63
C SER A 110 -1.05 -9.61 -7.59
N LEU A 111 -1.33 -9.39 -6.30
CA LEU A 111 -0.55 -9.89 -5.18
C LEU A 111 -1.05 -11.24 -4.66
N GLY A 112 -2.13 -11.80 -5.21
CA GLY A 112 -2.72 -13.04 -4.74
C GLY A 112 -3.19 -12.95 -3.28
N ILE A 113 -3.80 -11.84 -2.92
CA ILE A 113 -4.41 -11.64 -1.60
C ILE A 113 -5.82 -12.24 -1.61
N SER A 114 -6.08 -13.15 -0.69
CA SER A 114 -7.41 -13.73 -0.52
C SER A 114 -8.41 -12.68 -0.03
N ASN A 115 -9.63 -12.72 -0.54
CA ASN A 115 -10.70 -11.78 -0.15
C ASN A 115 -10.93 -11.75 1.36
N ASN A 116 -10.80 -12.90 2.03
CA ASN A 116 -10.97 -13.01 3.49
C ASN A 116 -9.87 -12.30 4.30
N SER A 117 -8.72 -12.00 3.68
CA SER A 117 -7.62 -11.28 4.34
C SER A 117 -7.75 -9.77 4.25
N ILE A 118 -8.67 -9.26 3.41
CA ILE A 118 -8.90 -7.83 3.24
C ILE A 118 -9.78 -7.36 4.39
N LYS A 119 -9.23 -6.53 5.27
CA LYS A 119 -10.02 -5.87 6.32
C LYS A 119 -10.93 -4.84 5.67
N GLU A 120 -12.24 -5.10 5.66
CA GLU A 120 -13.22 -4.10 5.25
C GLU A 120 -13.07 -2.83 6.08
N ARG A 121 -13.01 -1.69 5.39
CA ARG A 121 -12.97 -0.40 6.07
C ARG A 121 -14.36 -0.09 6.60
N LYS A 122 -14.51 -0.07 7.91
CA LYS A 122 -15.75 0.38 8.55
C LYS A 122 -16.05 1.82 8.15
N VAL A 123 -17.17 2.03 7.47
CA VAL A 123 -17.73 3.38 7.22
C VAL A 123 -18.04 3.99 8.57
N LYS A 124 -17.50 5.17 8.83
CA LYS A 124 -17.70 5.88 10.10
C LYS A 124 -18.78 6.94 9.99
N HIS A 125 -18.92 7.52 8.80
CA HIS A 125 -19.92 8.54 8.54
C HIS A 125 -20.57 8.36 7.18
N LEU A 126 -21.83 8.76 7.07
CA LEU A 126 -22.60 8.71 5.83
C LEU A 126 -23.25 10.06 5.59
N VAL A 127 -22.98 10.66 4.43
CA VAL A 127 -23.63 11.91 4.01
C VAL A 127 -24.57 11.62 2.85
N LYS A 128 -25.83 12.04 2.95
CA LYS A 128 -26.84 11.84 1.92
C LYS A 128 -27.30 13.17 1.35
N CYS A 129 -27.39 13.26 0.03
CA CYS A 129 -28.07 14.38 -0.61
C CYS A 129 -29.59 14.17 -0.53
N LYS A 130 -30.32 15.10 0.07
CA LYS A 130 -31.78 15.05 0.13
C LYS A 130 -32.45 15.33 -1.23
N ASP A 131 -31.77 16.03 -2.14
CA ASP A 131 -32.32 16.39 -3.45
C ASP A 131 -32.30 15.21 -4.44
N CYS A 132 -31.21 14.44 -4.49
CA CYS A 132 -31.05 13.32 -5.44
C CYS A 132 -30.88 11.94 -4.78
N GLY A 133 -30.81 11.88 -3.45
CA GLY A 133 -30.65 10.64 -2.71
C GLY A 133 -29.24 10.03 -2.71
N HIS A 134 -28.26 10.64 -3.39
CA HIS A 134 -26.90 10.08 -3.47
C HIS A 134 -26.20 10.03 -2.10
N GLU A 135 -25.46 8.94 -1.86
CA GLU A 135 -24.82 8.64 -0.57
C GLU A 135 -23.29 8.65 -0.68
N TYR A 136 -22.65 9.48 0.13
CA TYR A 136 -21.20 9.58 0.26
C TYR A 136 -20.74 8.89 1.54
N LYS A 137 -19.96 7.81 1.38
CA LYS A 137 -19.37 7.06 2.49
C LYS A 137 -18.05 7.72 2.92
N HIS A 138 -17.94 8.05 4.20
CA HIS A 138 -16.75 8.64 4.80
C HIS A 138 -16.18 7.77 5.92
N TYR A 139 -14.84 7.69 5.97
CA TYR A 139 -14.10 6.82 6.90
C TYR A 139 -13.38 7.59 8.02
N ARG A 140 -13.45 8.92 7.98
CA ARG A 140 -12.88 9.87 8.93
C ARG A 140 -13.69 11.16 8.91
N MET A 141 -13.62 11.93 9.98
CA MET A 141 -14.17 13.29 10.03
C MET A 141 -13.53 14.16 8.93
N CYS A 142 -14.33 15.02 8.30
CA CYS A 142 -13.89 15.97 7.30
C CYS A 142 -14.90 17.13 7.17
N GLY A 143 -14.53 18.16 6.41
CA GLY A 143 -15.31 19.41 6.35
C GLY A 143 -16.78 19.24 5.94
N VAL A 144 -17.11 18.31 5.03
CA VAL A 144 -18.52 18.05 4.64
C VAL A 144 -19.34 17.41 5.77
N ILE A 145 -18.69 16.70 6.69
CA ILE A 145 -19.36 16.14 7.87
C ILE A 145 -19.50 17.22 8.95
N GLU A 146 -18.45 18.03 9.15
CA GLU A 146 -18.45 19.09 10.17
C GLU A 146 -19.39 20.25 9.80
N ARG A 147 -19.49 20.58 8.52
CA ARG A 147 -20.19 21.76 7.99
C ARG A 147 -20.88 21.43 6.67
N PRO A 148 -21.85 20.49 6.63
CA PRO A 148 -22.47 20.00 5.40
C PRO A 148 -23.12 21.11 4.57
N ASN A 149 -23.64 22.15 5.22
CA ASN A 149 -24.28 23.31 4.61
C ASN A 149 -23.35 24.19 3.76
N LEU A 150 -22.02 24.02 3.88
CA LEU A 150 -21.05 24.73 3.05
C LEU A 150 -20.70 23.98 1.75
N TYR A 151 -21.24 22.78 1.57
CA TYR A 151 -20.93 21.91 0.44
C TYR A 151 -22.15 21.65 -0.42
N ARG A 152 -21.91 21.26 -1.67
CA ARG A 152 -22.94 20.89 -2.64
C ARG A 152 -22.77 19.43 -3.06
N CYS A 153 -23.87 18.80 -3.43
CA CYS A 153 -23.84 17.47 -4.01
C CYS A 153 -23.07 17.48 -5.33
N GLY A 154 -22.04 16.65 -5.46
CA GLY A 154 -21.27 16.53 -6.69
C GLY A 154 -22.01 15.87 -7.87
N VAL A 155 -23.21 15.33 -7.63
CA VAL A 155 -24.05 14.68 -8.65
C VAL A 155 -25.12 15.62 -9.19
N CYS A 156 -25.92 16.24 -8.31
CA CYS A 156 -27.04 17.11 -8.72
C CYS A 156 -26.81 18.60 -8.44
N ASN A 157 -25.68 18.97 -7.83
CA ASN A 157 -25.36 20.35 -7.40
C ASN A 157 -26.33 20.94 -6.36
N GLY A 158 -27.19 20.11 -5.75
CA GLY A 158 -28.08 20.47 -4.65
C GLY A 158 -27.34 20.82 -3.36
N ASN A 159 -27.96 21.63 -2.52
CA ASN A 159 -27.34 22.18 -1.30
C ASN A 159 -27.76 21.43 -0.02
N HIS A 160 -28.62 20.42 -0.14
CA HIS A 160 -29.17 19.70 1.00
C HIS A 160 -28.38 18.41 1.27
N LEU A 161 -27.16 18.57 1.80
CA LEU A 161 -26.38 17.44 2.31
C LEU A 161 -26.70 17.21 3.80
N GLU A 162 -27.07 15.99 4.15
CA GLU A 162 -27.40 15.58 5.50
C GLU A 162 -26.43 14.51 5.98
N VAL A 163 -25.86 14.68 7.17
CA VAL A 163 -25.05 13.65 7.84
C VAL A 163 -26.00 12.70 8.56
N ILE A 164 -25.96 11.42 8.20
CA ILE A 164 -26.83 10.37 8.76
C ILE A 164 -26.22 9.77 10.04
N PHE A 165 -24.93 9.47 10.01
CA PHE A 165 -24.09 9.03 11.14
C PHE A 165 -22.64 9.42 10.86
#